data_AF-A0A2H9P499-F1
#
_entry.id   AF-A0A2H9P499-F1
#
_cell.length_a   1.000
_cell.length_b   1.000
_cell.length_c   1.000
_cell.angle_alpha   90.00
_cell.angle_beta   90.00
_cell.angle_gamma   90.00
#
_symmetry.space_group_name_H-M   'P 1'
#
loop_
_entity.id
_entity.type
_entity.pdbx_description
1 polymer ?
#
loop_
_entity_poly.entity_id
_entity_poly.type
_entity_poly.pdbx_seq_one_letter_code
_entity_poly.pdbx_strand_id
1 'polypeptide(L)'
;MPKTHSPNLDTIEMIEQTIEKNHNFRTVTELYNALPRGVQHATFKKVLDYLEGSNKIAYDKNGAVFWIFARNKQGLVHLKKNSIPLK
;
A
#
# COMPACT_ATOMS: atom_id res chain seq x y z
N MET A 1 -23.84 -16.24 2.53
CA MET A 1 -22.74 -15.50 1.86
C MET A 1 -21.43 -15.90 2.51
N PRO A 2 -20.36 -16.24 1.77
CA PRO A 2 -19.09 -16.59 2.39
C PRO A 2 -18.55 -15.37 3.14
N LYS A 3 -18.19 -15.53 4.42
CA LYS A 3 -17.55 -14.48 5.23
C LYS A 3 -16.24 -14.11 4.55
N THR A 4 -16.25 -13.02 3.79
CA THR A 4 -15.03 -12.53 3.15
C THR A 4 -14.28 -11.73 4.20
N HIS A 5 -13.25 -12.31 4.79
CA HIS A 5 -12.40 -11.58 5.73
C HIS A 5 -11.82 -10.36 5.02
N SER A 6 -11.98 -9.19 5.66
CA SER A 6 -11.28 -7.98 5.25
C SER A 6 -9.88 -8.00 5.84
N PRO A 7 -8.87 -7.50 5.11
CA PRO A 7 -7.56 -7.23 5.70
C PRO A 7 -7.73 -6.32 6.92
N ASN A 8 -6.97 -6.58 7.98
CA ASN A 8 -6.85 -5.63 9.08
C ASN A 8 -5.92 -4.47 8.68
N LEU A 9 -6.01 -3.36 9.40
CA LEU A 9 -5.23 -2.15 9.12
C LEU A 9 -3.72 -2.44 9.12
N ASP A 10 -3.23 -3.21 10.10
CA ASP A 10 -1.83 -3.58 10.22
C ASP A 10 -1.29 -4.30 8.97
N THR A 11 -2.11 -5.12 8.31
CA THR A 11 -1.70 -5.81 7.07
C THR A 11 -1.65 -4.85 5.89
N ILE A 12 -2.62 -3.93 5.79
CA ILE A 12 -2.62 -2.90 4.75
C ILE A 12 -1.38 -2.01 4.90
N GLU A 13 -1.12 -1.50 6.11
CA GLU A 13 0.02 -0.62 6.39
C GLU A 13 1.36 -1.32 6.14
N MET A 14 1.48 -2.60 6.51
CA MET A 14 2.69 -3.37 6.23
C MET A 14 2.97 -3.47 4.73
N ILE A 15 1.96 -3.83 3.92
CA ILE A 15 2.13 -3.95 2.47
C ILE A 15 2.44 -2.58 1.86
N GLU A 16 1.72 -1.53 2.28
CA GLU A 16 1.96 -0.15 1.85
C GLU A 16 3.40 0.29 2.11
N GLN A 17 3.91 0.05 3.32
CA GLN A 17 5.28 0.39 3.68
C GLN A 17 6.33 -0.43 2.92
N THR A 18 6.07 -1.70 2.62
CA THR A 18 6.99 -2.52 1.82
C THR A 18 7.13 -1.96 0.40
N ILE A 19 6.02 -1.57 -0.23
CA ILE A 19 6.03 -0.99 -1.59
C ILE A 19 6.60 0.44 -1.57
N GLU A 20 6.27 1.25 -0.57
CA GLU A 20 6.80 2.61 -0.44
C GLU A 20 8.32 2.61 -0.20
N LYS A 21 8.87 1.69 0.59
CA LYS A 21 10.31 1.62 0.87
C LYS A 21 11.12 1.06 -0.30
N ASN A 22 10.54 0.11 -1.03
CA ASN A 22 11.16 -0.53 -2.19
C ASN A 22 10.33 -0.21 -3.43
N HIS A 23 10.65 0.92 -4.07
CA HIS A 23 9.90 1.46 -5.21
C HIS A 23 9.90 0.60 -6.48
N ASN A 24 10.61 -0.54 -6.53
CA ASN A 24 10.88 -1.28 -7.75
C ASN A 24 10.74 -2.80 -7.56
N PHE A 25 9.50 -3.31 -7.47
CA PHE A 25 9.23 -4.75 -7.56
C PHE A 25 8.93 -5.11 -9.01
N ARG A 26 9.70 -6.05 -9.60
CA ARG A 26 9.51 -6.45 -11.01
C ARG A 26 8.31 -7.37 -11.18
N THR A 27 7.86 -8.02 -10.11
CA THR A 27 6.66 -8.86 -10.11
C THR A 27 5.91 -8.78 -8.78
N VAL A 28 4.61 -9.13 -8.81
CA VAL A 28 3.78 -9.30 -7.61
C VAL A 28 4.35 -10.36 -6.66
N THR A 29 5.00 -11.41 -7.19
CA THR A 29 5.63 -12.47 -6.40
C THR A 29 6.85 -11.96 -5.64
N GLU A 30 7.68 -11.11 -6.25
CA GLU A 30 8.80 -10.48 -5.56
C GLU A 30 8.31 -9.63 -4.38
N LEU A 31 7.25 -8.84 -4.61
CA LEU A 31 6.62 -8.07 -3.53
C LEU A 31 6.10 -8.97 -2.41
N TYR A 32 5.39 -10.05 -2.75
CA TYR A 32 4.86 -11.00 -1.76
C TYR A 32 5.97 -11.64 -0.91
N ASN A 33 7.09 -12.01 -1.53
CA ASN A 33 8.23 -12.60 -0.85
C ASN A 33 9.02 -11.59 0.00
N ALA A 34 8.94 -10.31 -0.32
CA ALA A 34 9.57 -9.23 0.46
C ALA A 34 8.75 -8.79 1.68
N LEU A 35 7.55 -9.34 1.89
CA LEU A 35 6.75 -9.02 3.07
C LEU A 35 7.47 -9.49 4.34
N PRO A 36 7.52 -8.66 5.40
CA PRO A 36 8.24 -9.00 6.63
C PRO A 36 7.56 -10.12 7.44
N ARG A 37 6.31 -10.47 7.11
CA ARG A 37 5.55 -11.56 7.72
C ARG A 37 4.53 -12.10 6.72
N GLY A 38 4.20 -13.38 6.86
CA GLY A 38 3.27 -14.08 5.96
C GLY A 38 1.85 -13.52 6.00
N VAL A 39 1.22 -13.42 4.83
CA VAL A 39 -0.16 -12.98 4.65
C VAL A 39 -0.86 -13.98 3.76
N GLN A 40 -2.14 -14.28 4.02
CA GLN A 40 -2.91 -15.12 3.10
C GLN A 40 -2.98 -14.49 1.71
N HIS A 41 -2.76 -15.28 0.68
CA HIS A 41 -2.70 -14.79 -0.71
C HIS A 41 -3.97 -14.04 -1.14
N ALA A 42 -5.15 -14.48 -0.69
CA ALA A 42 -6.41 -13.78 -0.96
C ALA A 42 -6.45 -12.38 -0.31
N THR A 43 -5.98 -12.25 0.92
CA THR A 43 -5.88 -10.98 1.63
C THR A 43 -4.89 -10.05 0.94
N PHE A 44 -3.74 -10.58 0.53
CA PHE A 44 -2.72 -9.82 -0.20
C PHE A 44 -3.27 -9.22 -1.51
N LYS A 45 -3.95 -10.02 -2.34
CA LYS A 45 -4.60 -9.52 -3.56
C LYS A 45 -5.62 -8.42 -3.26
N LYS A 46 -6.46 -8.61 -2.26
CA LYS A 46 -7.45 -7.61 -1.84
C LYS A 46 -6.83 -6.27 -1.45
N VAL A 47 -5.66 -6.31 -0.80
CA VAL A 47 -4.92 -5.10 -0.45
C VAL A 47 -4.35 -4.45 -1.70
N LEU A 48 -3.80 -5.23 -2.64
CA LEU A 48 -3.32 -4.71 -3.91
C LEU A 48 -4.43 -4.03 -4.72
N ASP A 49 -5.60 -4.65 -4.84
CA ASP A 49 -6.78 -4.07 -5.51
C ASP A 49 -7.18 -2.73 -4.86
N TYR A 50 -7.14 -2.66 -3.53
CA TYR A 50 -7.40 -1.42 -2.78
C TYR A 50 -6.33 -0.35 -3.04
N LEU A 51 -5.05 -0.72 -3.05
CA LEU A 51 -3.95 0.23 -3.29
C LEU A 51 -3.95 0.75 -4.73
N GLU A 52 -4.28 -0.09 -5.70
CA GLU A 52 -4.44 0.32 -7.10
C GLU A 52 -5.67 1.24 -7.25
N GLY A 53 -6.83 0.82 -6.73
CA GLY A 53 -8.07 1.61 -6.79
C GLY A 53 -7.99 2.95 -6.04
N SER A 54 -7.07 3.08 -5.07
CA SER A 54 -6.80 4.33 -4.36
C SER A 54 -5.64 5.15 -4.96
N ASN A 55 -5.16 4.78 -6.15
CA ASN A 55 -4.06 5.45 -6.87
C ASN A 55 -2.76 5.52 -6.06
N LYS A 56 -2.50 4.53 -5.20
CA LYS A 56 -1.24 4.45 -4.46
C LYS A 56 -0.16 3.69 -5.23
N ILE A 57 -0.59 2.68 -5.98
CA ILE A 57 0.27 1.86 -6.83
C ILE A 57 -0.24 1.82 -8.27
N ALA A 58 0.63 1.42 -9.19
CA ALA A 58 0.28 1.08 -10.55
C ALA A 58 1.09 -0.14 -11.03
N TYR A 59 0.56 -0.84 -12.02
CA TYR A 59 1.23 -1.95 -12.69
C TYR A 59 1.75 -1.55 -14.07
N ASP A 60 2.91 -2.07 -14.47
CA ASP A 60 3.28 -2.05 -15.90
C ASP A 60 2.68 -3.24 -16.66
N LYS A 61 2.89 -3.24 -17.98
CA LYS A 61 2.45 -4.32 -18.88
C LYS A 61 3.04 -5.70 -18.57
N ASN A 62 4.10 -5.78 -17.75
CA ASN A 62 4.78 -7.01 -17.37
C ASN A 62 4.39 -7.48 -15.96
N GLY A 63 3.55 -6.71 -15.24
CA GLY A 63 3.15 -7.01 -13.87
C GLY A 63 4.11 -6.52 -12.79
N ALA A 64 5.03 -5.62 -13.13
CA ALA A 64 5.84 -4.89 -12.15
C ALA A 64 4.98 -3.92 -11.36
N VAL A 65 5.29 -3.74 -10.08
CA VAL A 65 4.49 -2.94 -9.13
C VAL A 65 5.25 -1.69 -8.74
N PHE A 66 4.65 -0.52 -9.00
CA PHE A 66 5.24 0.78 -8.74
C PHE A 66 4.46 1.54 -7.67
N TRP A 67 5.19 2.19 -6.77
CA TRP A 67 4.62 3.21 -5.89
C TRP A 67 4.49 4.54 -6.63
N ILE A 68 3.27 5.06 -6.77
CA ILE A 68 2.99 6.31 -7.49
C ILE A 68 2.41 7.42 -6.59
N PHE A 69 2.08 7.10 -5.33
CA PHE A 69 1.53 8.08 -4.41
C PHE A 69 2.56 9.13 -4.00
N ALA A 70 2.31 10.38 -4.39
CA ALA A 70 3.08 11.52 -3.92
C ALA A 70 2.65 11.92 -2.49
N ARG A 71 3.39 11.49 -1.47
CA ARG A 71 3.21 11.99 -0.11
C ARG A 71 3.65 13.46 -0.07
N ASN A 72 2.71 14.41 -0.10
CA ASN A 72 3.01 15.85 -0.09
C ASN A 72 3.70 16.28 1.22
N LYS A 73 5.03 16.15 1.28
CA LYS A 73 5.82 16.45 2.48
C LYS A 73 5.70 17.93 2.89
N GLN A 74 5.64 18.85 1.94
CA GLN A 74 5.59 20.29 2.21
C GLN A 74 4.22 20.71 2.76
N GLY A 75 3.13 20.22 2.16
CA GLY A 75 1.77 20.41 2.65
C GLY A 75 1.58 19.81 4.05
N LEU A 76 2.16 18.65 4.33
CA LEU A 76 2.13 18.06 5.67
C LEU A 76 2.93 18.88 6.69
N VAL A 77 4.08 19.44 6.33
CA VAL A 77 4.84 20.36 7.21
C VAL A 77 4.04 21.64 7.47
N HIS A 78 3.39 22.19 6.44
CA HIS A 78 2.52 23.34 6.57
C HIS A 78 1.32 23.04 7.48
N LEU A 79 0.64 21.90 7.30
CA LEU A 79 -0.47 21.48 8.15
C LEU A 79 -0.02 21.27 9.60
N LYS A 80 1.07 20.54 9.86
CA LYS A 80 1.56 20.35 11.24
C LYS A 80 1.86 21.66 11.97
N LYS A 81 2.29 22.70 11.25
CA LYS A 81 2.56 24.03 11.82
C LYS A 81 1.30 24.86 12.05
N ASN A 82 0.27 24.67 11.22
CA ASN A 82 -0.86 25.61 11.14
C ASN A 82 -2.23 24.96 11.38
N SER A 83 -2.30 23.64 11.61
CA SER A 83 -3.55 22.93 11.85
C SER A 83 -3.98 23.09 13.30
N ILE A 84 -5.26 23.35 13.50
CA ILE A 84 -5.94 23.17 14.78
C ILE A 84 -6.24 21.67 15.01
N PRO A 85 -6.09 21.15 16.24
CA PRO A 85 -6.57 19.81 16.57
C PRO A 85 -8.06 19.72 16.26
N LEU A 86 -8.46 18.66 15.55
CA LEU A 86 -9.89 18.33 15.42
C LEU A 86 -10.41 18.01 16.82
N LYS A 87 -11.39 18.80 17.28
CA LYS A 87 -12.13 18.56 18.53
C LYS A 87 -13.12 17.42 18.35
#